data_AF-A0A834ET46-F1
#
_entry.id   AF-A0A834ET46-F1
#
_cell.length_a   1.000
_cell.length_b   1.000
_cell.length_c   1.000
_cell.angle_alpha   90.00
_cell.angle_beta   90.00
_cell.angle_gamma   90.00
#
_symmetry.space_group_name_H-M   'P 1'
#
loop_
_entity.id
_entity.type
_entity.pdbx_description
1 polymer ?
#
loop_
_entity_poly.entity_id
_entity_poly.type
_entity_poly.pdbx_seq_one_letter_code
_entity_poly.pdbx_strand_id
1 'polypeptide(L)'
;MTEVSQTQDEEVADGIISVVILAGEMLSVAEHFLEQKMHLMVMISACQKALDDMISTLKKISTPIDTNNQDMLLNIINSYISTKASSWWSSLACNIAMDAVETVQFEENEWKEIDINKYTRVEKMPGSIVEDSCLMCSHD
;
A
#
# COMPACT_ATOMS: atom_id res chain seq x y z
N MET A 1 -7.17 18.04 0.49
CA MET A 1 -5.87 17.33 0.47
C MET A 1 -5.72 16.44 1.69
N THR A 2 -5.90 16.96 2.91
CA THR A 2 -5.80 16.21 4.17
C THR A 2 -6.72 14.99 4.25
N GLU A 3 -7.97 15.11 3.80
CA GLU A 3 -8.92 13.99 3.77
C GLU A 3 -8.45 12.87 2.83
N VAL A 4 -7.92 13.21 1.66
CA VAL A 4 -7.40 12.23 0.69
C VAL A 4 -6.21 11.46 1.28
N SER A 5 -5.30 12.16 1.96
CA SER A 5 -4.19 11.50 2.65
C SER A 5 -4.66 10.61 3.79
N GLN A 6 -5.71 10.99 4.52
CA GLN A 6 -6.24 10.19 5.62
C GLN A 6 -6.90 8.91 5.11
N THR A 7 -7.70 8.99 4.05
CA THR A 7 -8.28 7.79 3.43
C THR A 7 -7.19 6.85 2.92
N GLN A 8 -6.12 7.38 2.31
CA GLN A 8 -4.99 6.54 1.86
C GLN A 8 -4.27 5.86 3.03
N ASP A 9 -4.16 6.54 4.17
CA ASP A 9 -3.56 6.01 5.40
C ASP A 9 -4.40 4.86 5.98
N GLU A 10 -5.72 5.05 6.05
CA GLU A 10 -6.68 4.07 6.58
C GLU A 10 -6.78 2.79 5.74
N GLU A 11 -6.67 2.91 4.41
CA GLU A 11 -6.83 1.76 3.50
C GLU A 11 -5.56 0.91 3.35
N VAL A 12 -4.40 1.54 3.14
CA VAL A 12 -3.15 0.80 2.83
C VAL A 12 -1.91 1.33 3.55
N ALA A 13 -2.00 2.47 4.26
CA ALA A 13 -0.88 3.08 5.01
C ALA A 13 0.40 3.35 4.19
N ASP A 14 0.27 3.43 2.86
CA ASP A 14 1.37 3.75 1.94
C ASP A 14 0.96 4.69 0.81
N GLY A 15 1.93 5.44 0.29
CA GLY A 15 1.69 6.38 -0.81
C GLY A 15 0.98 7.68 -0.40
N ILE A 16 0.83 7.95 0.90
CA ILE A 16 0.19 9.16 1.45
C ILE A 16 0.86 10.43 0.91
N ILE A 17 2.19 10.44 0.83
CA ILE A 17 2.95 11.56 0.28
C ILE A 17 2.74 11.65 -1.23
N SER A 18 2.81 10.51 -1.92
CA SER A 18 2.68 10.43 -3.39
C SER A 18 1.33 10.95 -3.86
N VAL A 19 0.22 10.58 -3.21
CA VAL A 19 -1.13 11.04 -3.62
C VAL A 19 -1.28 12.55 -3.47
N VAL A 20 -0.72 13.14 -2.41
CA VAL A 20 -0.76 14.59 -2.18
C VAL A 20 0.05 15.34 -3.23
N ILE A 21 1.26 14.86 -3.53
CA ILE A 21 2.13 15.49 -4.53
C ILE A 21 1.50 15.40 -5.93
N LEU A 22 1.02 14.22 -6.33
CA LEU A 22 0.39 14.02 -7.63
C LEU A 22 -0.86 14.88 -7.80
N ALA A 23 -1.73 14.93 -6.77
CA ALA A 23 -2.91 15.78 -6.81
C ALA A 23 -2.54 17.28 -6.92
N GLY A 24 -1.52 17.73 -6.17
CA GLY A 24 -1.04 19.11 -6.25
C GLY A 24 -0.51 19.47 -7.64
N GLU A 25 0.31 18.60 -8.23
CA GLU A 25 0.87 18.83 -9.56
C GLU A 25 -0.21 18.83 -10.65
N MET A 26 -1.15 17.88 -10.60
CA MET A 26 -2.28 17.84 -11.54
C MET A 26 -3.12 19.11 -11.48
N LEU A 27 -3.34 19.68 -10.28
CA LEU A 27 -4.05 20.94 -10.10
C LEU A 27 -3.26 22.13 -10.63
N SER A 28 -1.93 22.17 -10.45
CA SER A 28 -1.08 23.21 -11.01
C SER A 28 -1.13 23.24 -12.54
N VAL A 29 -1.09 22.06 -13.17
CA VAL A 29 -1.26 21.94 -14.62
C VAL A 29 -2.68 22.33 -15.07
N ALA A 30 -3.69 21.98 -14.27
CA ALA A 30 -5.09 22.33 -14.56
C ALA A 30 -5.33 23.85 -14.57
N GLU A 31 -4.63 24.62 -13.73
CA GLU A 31 -4.74 26.08 -13.65
C GLU A 31 -4.55 26.75 -15.01
N HIS A 32 -3.55 26.31 -15.78
CA HIS A 32 -3.28 26.85 -17.12
C HIS A 32 -4.48 26.73 -18.07
N PHE A 33 -5.19 25.61 -18.03
CA PHE A 33 -6.37 25.38 -18.88
C PHE A 33 -7.59 26.18 -18.39
N LEU A 34 -7.69 26.44 -17.08
CA LEU A 34 -8.70 27.33 -16.52
C LEU A 34 -8.49 28.78 -16.96
N GLU A 35 -7.24 29.25 -17.00
CA GLU A 35 -6.89 30.58 -17.53
C GLU A 35 -7.29 30.74 -19.01
N GLN A 36 -7.19 29.65 -19.78
CA GLN A 36 -7.64 29.58 -21.17
C GLN A 36 -9.17 29.46 -21.33
N LYS A 37 -9.93 29.52 -20.22
CA LYS A 37 -11.40 29.40 -20.19
C LYS A 37 -11.90 28.07 -20.75
N MET A 38 -11.13 26.98 -20.61
CA MET A 38 -11.64 25.64 -20.90
C MET A 38 -12.77 25.27 -19.94
N HIS A 39 -13.79 24.60 -20.47
CA HIS A 39 -14.92 24.18 -19.66
C HIS A 39 -14.53 23.04 -18.71
N LEU A 40 -14.86 23.18 -17.42
CA LEU A 40 -14.44 22.25 -16.36
C LEU A 40 -14.79 20.79 -16.65
N MET A 41 -15.98 20.51 -17.19
CA MET A 41 -16.40 19.14 -17.55
C MET A 41 -15.46 18.47 -18.56
N VAL A 42 -14.85 19.24 -19.47
CA VAL A 42 -13.90 18.70 -20.45
C VAL A 42 -12.62 18.25 -19.75
N MET A 43 -12.13 19.05 -18.80
CA MET A 43 -10.94 18.72 -18.03
C MET A 43 -11.16 17.48 -17.16
N ILE A 44 -12.29 17.41 -16.45
CA ILE A 44 -12.64 16.23 -15.63
C ILE A 44 -12.72 14.98 -16.50
N SER A 45 -13.41 15.05 -17.65
CA SER A 45 -13.52 13.92 -18.58
C SER A 45 -12.16 13.49 -19.14
N ALA A 46 -11.25 14.44 -19.39
CA ALA A 46 -9.89 14.13 -19.83
C ALA A 46 -9.08 13.41 -18.73
N CYS A 47 -9.16 13.86 -17.48
CA CYS A 47 -8.52 13.19 -16.35
C CYS A 47 -9.04 11.76 -16.15
N GLN A 48 -10.35 11.54 -16.30
CA GLN A 48 -10.94 10.19 -16.21
C GLN A 48 -10.42 9.27 -17.32
N LYS A 49 -10.36 9.75 -18.57
CA LYS A 49 -9.80 8.97 -19.67
C LYS A 49 -8.32 8.64 -19.45
N ALA A 50 -7.55 9.61 -18.97
CA ALA A 50 -6.14 9.39 -18.64
C ALA A 50 -5.97 8.34 -17.52
N LEU A 51 -6.86 8.33 -16.53
CA LEU A 51 -6.88 7.32 -15.48
C LEU A 51 -7.13 5.91 -16.04
N ASP A 52 -8.13 5.76 -16.91
CA ASP A 52 -8.44 4.47 -17.55
C ASP A 52 -7.24 3.94 -18.36
N ASP A 53 -6.58 4.83 -19.13
CA ASP A 53 -5.39 4.49 -19.90
C ASP A 53 -4.20 4.12 -19.01
N MET A 54 -4.01 4.82 -17.89
CA MET A 54 -2.97 4.50 -16.90
C MET A 54 -3.21 3.12 -16.30
N ILE A 55 -4.43 2.80 -15.87
CA ILE A 55 -4.77 1.48 -15.30
C ILE A 55 -4.56 0.38 -16.33
N SER A 56 -5.00 0.59 -17.58
CA SER A 56 -4.79 -0.36 -18.68
C SER A 56 -3.31 -0.60 -18.97
N THR A 57 -2.50 0.46 -18.89
CA THR A 57 -1.04 0.38 -19.11
C THR A 57 -0.34 -0.33 -17.96
N LEU A 58 -0.71 -0.03 -16.71
CA LEU A 58 -0.18 -0.70 -15.51
C LEU A 58 -0.39 -2.22 -15.57
N LYS A 59 -1.58 -2.67 -16.00
CA LYS A 59 -1.87 -4.10 -16.18
C LYS A 59 -1.02 -4.79 -17.26
N LYS A 60 -0.52 -4.03 -18.25
CA LYS A 60 0.34 -4.59 -19.31
C LYS A 60 1.79 -4.71 -18.87
N ILE A 61 2.24 -3.83 -17.97
CA ILE A 61 3.61 -3.83 -17.46
C ILE A 61 3.76 -4.59 -16.13
N SER A 62 2.66 -4.96 -15.48
CA SER A 62 2.68 -5.73 -14.25
C SER A 62 3.26 -7.11 -14.48
N THR A 63 4.23 -7.49 -13.65
CA THR A 63 4.83 -8.83 -13.65
C THR A 63 4.07 -9.73 -12.68
N PRO A 64 3.59 -10.92 -13.11
CA PRO A 64 2.95 -11.85 -12.19
C PRO A 64 3.97 -12.38 -11.20
N ILE A 65 3.52 -12.58 -9.96
CA ILE A 65 4.34 -13.03 -8.83
C ILE A 65 3.73 -14.34 -8.32
N ASP A 66 4.58 -15.33 -8.05
CA ASP A 66 4.14 -16.56 -7.42
C ASP A 66 4.00 -16.33 -5.91
N THR A 67 2.76 -16.39 -5.42
CA THR A 67 2.42 -16.18 -4.00
C THR A 67 2.79 -17.36 -3.11
N ASN A 68 3.22 -18.50 -3.69
CA ASN A 68 3.74 -19.63 -2.91
C ASN A 68 5.27 -19.55 -2.72
N ASN A 69 5.94 -18.62 -3.41
CA ASN A 69 7.38 -18.43 -3.29
C ASN A 69 7.70 -17.43 -2.18
N GLN A 70 7.93 -17.96 -0.97
CA GLN A 70 8.23 -17.15 0.21
C GLN A 70 9.47 -16.26 0.03
N ASP A 71 10.55 -16.75 -0.60
CA ASP A 71 11.76 -15.96 -0.84
C ASP A 71 11.48 -14.74 -1.74
N MET A 72 10.65 -14.92 -2.78
CA MET A 72 10.25 -13.83 -3.66
C MET A 72 9.40 -12.80 -2.93
N LEU A 73 8.44 -13.25 -2.11
CA LEU A 73 7.61 -12.37 -1.30
C LEU A 73 8.43 -11.61 -0.25
N LEU A 74 9.36 -12.28 0.44
CA LEU A 74 10.26 -11.65 1.41
C LEU A 74 11.12 -10.57 0.76
N ASN A 75 11.61 -10.79 -0.47
CA ASN A 75 12.36 -9.76 -1.19
C ASN A 75 11.51 -8.51 -1.50
N ILE A 76 10.24 -8.69 -1.82
CA ILE A 76 9.30 -7.59 -2.08
C ILE A 76 9.01 -6.82 -0.79
N ILE A 77 8.70 -7.53 0.30
CA ILE A 77 8.44 -6.92 1.61
C ILE A 77 9.69 -6.17 2.10
N ASN A 78 10.88 -6.77 1.95
CA ASN A 78 12.12 -6.14 2.35
C ASN A 78 12.42 -4.86 1.56
N SER A 79 12.12 -4.84 0.25
CA SER A 79 12.25 -3.64 -0.59
C SER A 79 11.37 -2.50 -0.07
N TYR A 80 10.17 -2.83 0.45
CA TYR A 80 9.28 -1.87 1.07
C TYR A 80 9.79 -1.40 2.44
N ILE A 81 10.04 -2.33 3.37
CA ILE A 81 10.43 -2.04 4.76
C ILE A 81 11.74 -1.24 4.83
N SER A 82 12.69 -1.52 3.93
CA SER A 82 13.98 -0.83 3.85
C SER A 82 13.86 0.68 3.61
N THR A 83 12.72 1.17 3.11
CA THR A 83 12.48 2.61 2.93
C THR A 83 12.08 3.33 4.22
N LYS A 84 11.59 2.60 5.23
CA LYS A 84 11.02 3.17 6.48
C LYS A 84 11.72 2.70 7.76
N ALA A 85 12.32 1.52 7.77
CA ALA A 85 12.95 0.93 8.95
C ALA A 85 14.48 0.79 8.77
N SER A 86 15.20 0.74 9.91
CA SER A 86 16.63 0.43 9.90
C SER A 86 16.84 -0.97 9.33
N SER A 87 17.88 -1.12 8.49
CA SER A 87 18.22 -2.40 7.86
C SER A 87 18.44 -3.53 8.86
N TRP A 88 18.81 -3.20 10.11
CA TRP A 88 19.09 -4.17 11.17
C TRP A 88 17.87 -5.00 11.60
N TRP A 89 16.68 -4.41 11.61
CA TRP A 89 15.44 -5.11 12.03
C TRP A 89 14.51 -5.42 10.86
N SER A 90 14.92 -5.10 9.64
CA SER A 90 14.09 -5.32 8.45
C SER A 90 13.78 -6.80 8.25
N SER A 91 14.73 -7.71 8.51
CA SER A 91 14.49 -9.16 8.41
C SER A 91 13.46 -9.66 9.42
N LEU A 92 13.59 -9.25 10.69
CA LEU A 92 12.65 -9.61 11.76
C LEU A 92 11.23 -9.12 11.42
N ALA A 93 11.10 -7.87 11.00
CA ALA A 93 9.82 -7.29 10.61
C ALA A 93 9.22 -7.97 9.36
N CYS A 94 10.05 -8.33 8.37
CA CYS A 94 9.59 -9.07 7.18
C CYS A 94 9.00 -10.43 7.56
N ASN A 95 9.69 -11.18 8.42
CA ASN A 95 9.25 -12.50 8.84
C ASN A 95 7.93 -12.43 9.63
N ILE A 96 7.85 -11.55 10.63
CA ILE A 96 6.61 -11.36 11.42
C ILE A 96 5.44 -10.93 10.52
N ALA A 97 5.68 -10.03 9.57
CA ALA A 97 4.65 -9.59 8.64
C ALA A 97 4.17 -10.72 7.72
N MET A 98 5.08 -11.56 7.21
CA MET A 98 4.73 -12.73 6.40
C MET A 98 3.89 -13.72 7.20
N ASP A 99 4.37 -14.12 8.37
CA ASP A 99 3.69 -15.08 9.24
C ASP A 99 2.29 -14.59 9.64
N ALA A 100 2.15 -13.29 9.93
CA ALA A 100 0.87 -12.68 10.24
C ALA A 100 -0.12 -12.77 9.07
N VAL A 101 0.31 -12.40 7.86
CA VAL A 101 -0.52 -12.44 6.65
C VAL A 101 -0.92 -13.87 6.30
N GLU A 102 0.00 -14.83 6.40
CA GLU A 102 -0.28 -16.25 6.17
C GLU A 102 -1.29 -16.82 7.18
N THR A 103 -1.28 -16.32 8.41
CA THR A 103 -2.20 -16.74 9.48
C THR A 103 -3.62 -16.20 9.30
N VAL A 104 -3.77 -14.98 8.80
CA VAL A 104 -5.09 -14.32 8.64
C VAL A 104 -5.67 -14.43 7.23
N GLN A 105 -4.99 -15.10 6.30
CA GLN A 105 -5.53 -15.34 4.96
C GLN A 105 -6.73 -16.30 5.04
N PHE A 106 -7.83 -15.94 4.38
CA PHE A 106 -8.97 -16.83 4.20
C PHE A 106 -9.19 -17.07 2.70
N GLU A 107 -9.45 -18.33 2.35
CA GLU A 107 -9.86 -18.70 1.00
C GLU A 107 -11.38 -18.79 0.94
N GLU A 108 -12.02 -17.82 0.30
CA GLU A 108 -13.43 -17.89 -0.07
C GLU A 108 -13.56 -17.91 -1.60
N ASN A 109 -14.20 -18.95 -2.13
CA ASN A 109 -14.55 -19.07 -3.56
C ASN A 109 -13.38 -18.88 -4.54
N GLU A 110 -12.21 -19.45 -4.25
CA GLU A 110 -10.96 -19.34 -5.06
C GLU A 110 -10.24 -17.98 -4.97
N TRP A 111 -10.73 -17.04 -4.17
CA TRP A 111 -10.08 -15.77 -3.89
C TRP A 111 -9.45 -15.81 -2.50
N LYS A 112 -8.19 -15.40 -2.42
CA LYS A 112 -7.51 -15.16 -1.14
C LYS A 112 -7.85 -13.74 -0.68
N GLU A 113 -8.62 -13.64 0.39
CA GLU A 113 -8.95 -12.37 1.02
C GLU A 113 -8.15 -12.22 2.32
N ILE A 114 -7.65 -11.00 2.54
CA ILE A 114 -6.85 -10.64 3.71
C ILE A 114 -7.40 -9.32 4.25
N ASP A 115 -8.01 -9.36 5.43
CA ASP A 115 -8.46 -8.15 6.15
C ASP A 115 -7.53 -7.90 7.35
N ILE A 116 -6.51 -7.08 7.11
CA ILE A 116 -5.48 -6.74 8.09
C ILE A 116 -6.09 -5.95 9.26
N ASN A 117 -6.98 -5.00 8.96
CA ASN A 117 -7.54 -4.08 9.95
C ASN A 117 -8.44 -4.80 10.98
N LYS A 118 -9.09 -5.88 10.57
CA LYS A 118 -10.00 -6.65 11.43
C LYS A 118 -9.29 -7.76 12.21
N TYR A 119 -8.34 -8.45 11.60
CA TYR A 119 -7.80 -9.70 12.16
C TYR A 119 -6.38 -9.57 12.72
N THR A 120 -5.67 -8.48 12.45
CA THR A 120 -4.32 -8.25 12.98
C THR A 120 -4.26 -7.03 13.89
N ARG A 121 -3.37 -7.07 14.89
CA ARG A 121 -3.12 -5.94 15.78
C ARG A 121 -1.65 -5.92 16.18
N VAL A 122 -1.04 -4.74 16.12
CA VAL A 122 0.33 -4.52 16.59
C VAL A 122 0.28 -3.95 18.01
N GLU A 123 0.79 -4.70 18.97
CA GLU A 123 0.90 -4.26 20.37
C GLU A 123 2.36 -3.99 20.74
N LYS A 124 2.62 -2.87 21.43
CA LYS A 124 3.95 -2.51 21.91
C LYS A 124 4.05 -2.79 23.41
N MET A 125 4.92 -3.72 23.78
CA MET A 125 5.17 -4.08 25.18
C MET A 125 6.48 -3.45 25.67
N PRO A 126 6.48 -2.71 26.80
CA PRO A 126 7.71 -2.13 27.34
C PRO A 126 8.55 -3.18 28.08
N GLY A 127 9.88 -3.07 28.01
CA GLY A 127 10.81 -3.78 28.90
C GLY A 127 11.71 -4.84 28.26
N SER A 128 11.48 -5.22 27.00
CA SER A 128 12.31 -6.18 26.25
C SER A 128 13.14 -5.51 25.14
N ILE A 129 13.99 -6.31 24.48
CA ILE A 129 14.69 -5.89 23.25
C ILE A 129 13.80 -6.12 22.02
N VAL A 130 14.11 -5.45 20.91
CA VAL A 130 13.29 -5.52 19.67
C VAL A 130 13.26 -6.95 19.13
N GLU A 131 14.36 -7.67 19.29
CA GLU A 131 14.56 -9.05 18.86
C GLU A 131 13.63 -10.06 19.57
N ASP A 132 13.03 -9.68 20.70
CA ASP A 132 12.04 -10.51 21.40
C ASP A 132 10.63 -10.36 20.79
N SER A 133 10.45 -9.50 19.78
CA SER A 133 9.16 -9.32 19.11
C SER A 133 8.78 -10.59 18.35
N CYS A 134 7.55 -11.07 18.54
CA CYS A 134 7.03 -12.25 17.89
C CYS A 134 5.55 -12.09 17.48
N LEU A 135 5.10 -12.95 16.57
CA LEU A 135 3.69 -13.12 16.28
C LEU A 135 3.03 -13.90 17.44
N MET A 136 1.89 -13.41 17.92
CA MET A 136 1.05 -14.13 18.88
C MET A 136 -0.32 -14.38 18.27
N CYS A 137 -0.76 -15.63 18.28
CA CYS A 137 -2.10 -16.03 17.85
C CYS A 137 -3.03 -16.06 19.07
N SER A 138 -4.27 -15.59 18.92
CA SER A 138 -5.25 -15.50 20.01
C SER A 138 -5.71 -16.84 20.61
N HIS A 139 -5.19 -17.96 20.12
CA HIS A 139 -5.46 -19.31 20.61
C HIS A 139 -4.37 -19.86 21.54
N ASP A 140 -3.29 -19.10 21.78
CA ASP A 140 -2.18 -19.42 22.69
C ASP A 140 -2.14 -18.51 23.92
#